data_AF-A0A135VH52-F1
#
_entry.id   AF-A0A135VH52-F1
#
_cell.length_a   1.000
_cell.length_b   1.000
_cell.length_c   1.000
_cell.angle_alpha   90.00
_cell.angle_beta   90.00
_cell.angle_gamma   90.00
#
_symmetry.space_group_name_H-M   'P 1'
#
loop_
_entity.id
_entity.type
_entity.pdbx_description
1 polymer ?
#
loop_
_entity_poly.entity_id
_entity_poly.type
_entity_poly.pdbx_seq_one_letter_code
_entity_poly.pdbx_strand_id
1 'polypeptide(L)'
;MSQLLEVRRSVRRRVISIPKYDVLLHRFITGVLIVNMILILYTLIFVTFSMTLNGVGFIDSLPIAFYILPMIIFLPIMILAYYRDRLAIWNFIFLVICTVFFGMLSVLVRGFIICLIFNLAAVISLFIMGRFRPRGKLRAAGKKTVVYLILVNLLGLAFPISTVLMGQYPIASPTVNTSPEIRFSVPLADFEYPYQDLTPTSQLLANLSTNSYQLDLHVLESDSTSWSKLRTWLLVLNDTELSYSITLSADRASLVGINPQTLATTELIENIYESHRNALDHLMNVELVDISNEPEFVLFDMTLSRTEWQALMLRTRNLDLVGFGGLVRSSIYSTDITRIENASSLLYDATIEAGISSGLIVETFVMDDLIDSDSIAMRFCGVTSNSIQEWNQISILCSRSRFSFEMNGDVGEYLVHSYSSSIAGMGSPWSIRIGELGNSTDVLSRTDNVYENFDVLVNDIALTLGNGVSLITLESLPSFLNAFGSDALTTFRLAIDETENGVATYTFRIYAFRAVFLAIDAFDFLMF
;
A
#
# COMPACT_ATOMS: atom_id res chain seq x y z
N MET A 1 -35.60 16.48 27.57
CA MET A 1 -34.99 15.31 28.25
C MET A 1 -35.94 14.60 29.24
N SER A 2 -36.89 15.29 29.89
CA SER A 2 -37.85 14.70 30.86
C SER A 2 -38.89 13.75 30.22
N GLN A 3 -39.49 14.12 29.09
CA GLN A 3 -40.51 13.31 28.40
C GLN A 3 -39.98 11.94 27.91
N LEU A 4 -38.78 11.91 27.32
CA LEU A 4 -38.14 10.67 26.84
C LEU A 4 -37.89 9.67 27.98
N LEU A 5 -37.53 10.16 29.17
CA LEU A 5 -37.34 9.34 30.36
C LEU A 5 -38.65 8.82 30.95
N GLU A 6 -39.74 9.60 30.86
CA GLU A 6 -41.08 9.17 31.29
C GLU A 6 -41.68 8.11 30.36
N VAL A 7 -41.58 8.32 29.04
CA VAL A 7 -42.01 7.34 28.03
C VAL A 7 -41.27 6.01 28.24
N ARG A 8 -39.95 6.08 28.43
CA ARG A 8 -39.14 4.91 28.77
C ARG A 8 -39.63 4.20 30.04
N ARG A 9 -39.94 4.94 31.11
CA ARG A 9 -40.44 4.36 32.38
C ARG A 9 -41.80 3.69 32.18
N SER A 10 -42.70 4.26 31.38
CA SER A 10 -44.01 3.70 31.05
C SER A 10 -43.90 2.39 30.28
N VAL A 11 -43.13 2.40 29.18
CA VAL A 11 -42.89 1.21 28.34
C VAL A 11 -42.24 0.09 29.15
N ARG A 12 -41.22 0.41 29.96
CA ARG A 12 -40.55 -0.55 30.81
C ARG A 12 -41.49 -1.23 31.81
N ARG A 13 -42.43 -0.50 32.42
CA ARG A 13 -43.43 -1.09 33.34
C ARG A 13 -44.34 -2.08 32.61
N ARG A 14 -44.78 -1.76 31.39
CA ARG A 14 -45.60 -2.66 30.56
C ARG A 14 -44.84 -3.92 30.18
N VAL A 15 -43.58 -3.80 29.75
CA VAL A 15 -42.77 -4.98 29.39
C VAL A 15 -42.48 -5.87 30.61
N ILE A 16 -42.15 -5.29 31.77
CA ILE A 16 -41.93 -6.06 33.01
C ILE A 16 -43.21 -6.76 33.48
N SER A 17 -44.39 -6.18 33.23
CA SER A 17 -45.66 -6.78 33.64
C SER A 17 -46.01 -8.06 32.88
N ILE A 18 -45.31 -8.36 31.77
CA ILE A 18 -45.51 -9.57 30.98
C ILE A 18 -44.19 -10.37 30.93
N PRO A 19 -44.03 -11.40 31.79
CA PRO A 19 -42.77 -12.14 31.94
C PRO A 19 -42.23 -12.76 30.65
N LYS A 20 -43.11 -13.19 29.74
CA LYS A 20 -42.74 -13.79 28.45
C LYS A 20 -41.95 -12.81 27.55
N TYR A 21 -42.38 -11.55 27.46
CA TYR A 21 -41.69 -10.54 26.65
C TYR A 21 -40.34 -10.14 27.26
N ASP A 22 -40.28 -10.05 28.59
CA ASP A 22 -39.03 -9.76 29.31
C ASP A 22 -37.96 -10.85 29.11
N VAL A 23 -38.35 -12.13 29.17
CA VAL A 23 -37.43 -13.24 28.89
C VAL A 23 -36.99 -13.27 27.42
N LEU A 24 -37.91 -13.01 26.48
CA LEU A 24 -37.61 -13.03 25.06
C LEU A 24 -36.63 -11.92 24.66
N LEU A 25 -36.84 -10.68 25.09
CA LEU A 25 -35.94 -9.56 24.78
C LEU A 25 -34.56 -9.74 25.42
N HIS A 26 -34.52 -10.32 26.63
CA HIS A 26 -33.27 -10.62 27.33
C HIS A 26 -32.45 -11.69 26.59
N ARG A 27 -33.11 -12.76 26.11
CA ARG A 27 -32.47 -13.79 25.28
C ARG A 27 -32.00 -13.24 23.94
N PHE A 28 -32.81 -12.39 23.30
CA PHE A 28 -32.45 -11.73 22.04
C PHE A 28 -31.16 -10.91 22.19
N ILE A 29 -31.11 -9.98 23.16
CA ILE A 29 -29.92 -9.15 23.40
C ILE A 29 -28.70 -10.02 23.72
N THR A 30 -28.86 -11.05 24.54
CA THR A 30 -27.78 -11.99 24.87
C THR A 30 -27.27 -12.72 23.63
N GLY A 31 -28.19 -13.17 22.75
CA GLY A 31 -27.85 -13.79 21.48
C GLY A 31 -27.06 -12.86 20.56
N VAL A 32 -27.49 -11.61 20.41
CA VAL A 32 -26.78 -10.60 19.60
C VAL A 32 -25.37 -10.34 20.14
N LEU A 33 -25.22 -10.20 21.46
CA LEU A 33 -23.90 -10.03 22.07
C LEU A 33 -22.98 -11.23 21.85
N ILE A 34 -23.50 -12.45 21.94
CA ILE A 34 -22.75 -13.68 21.66
C ILE A 34 -22.31 -13.74 20.19
N VAL A 35 -23.21 -13.43 19.26
CA VAL A 35 -22.90 -13.40 17.82
C VAL A 35 -21.79 -12.38 17.53
N ASN A 36 -21.91 -11.15 18.04
CA ASN A 36 -20.86 -10.14 17.88
C ASN A 36 -19.51 -10.61 18.43
N MET A 37 -19.51 -11.24 19.62
CA MET A 37 -18.30 -11.77 20.23
C MET A 37 -17.66 -12.85 19.36
N ILE A 38 -18.47 -13.78 18.81
CA ILE A 38 -17.99 -14.84 17.91
C ILE A 38 -17.39 -14.22 16.64
N LEU A 39 -18.08 -13.26 16.02
CA LEU A 39 -17.59 -12.61 14.79
C LEU A 39 -16.28 -11.88 15.02
N ILE A 40 -16.17 -11.07 16.09
CA ILE A 40 -14.94 -10.36 16.44
C ILE A 40 -13.80 -11.35 16.72
N LEU A 41 -14.08 -12.41 17.48
CA LEU A 41 -13.07 -13.43 17.80
C LEU A 41 -12.61 -14.17 16.54
N TYR A 42 -13.54 -14.51 15.65
CA TYR A 42 -13.24 -15.11 14.35
C TYR A 42 -12.33 -14.21 13.53
N THR A 43 -12.67 -12.92 13.36
CA THR A 43 -11.84 -11.97 12.60
C THR A 43 -10.43 -11.91 13.16
N LEU A 44 -10.29 -11.75 14.48
CA LEU A 44 -8.98 -11.56 15.08
C LEU A 44 -8.14 -12.84 15.02
N ILE A 45 -8.75 -14.02 15.19
CA ILE A 45 -8.06 -15.30 15.00
C ILE A 45 -7.64 -15.45 13.54
N PHE A 46 -8.53 -15.15 12.59
CA PHE A 46 -8.22 -15.23 11.16
C PHE A 46 -7.07 -14.30 10.79
N VAL A 47 -7.13 -13.02 11.19
CA VAL A 47 -6.06 -12.06 10.93
C VAL A 47 -4.75 -12.53 11.55
N THR A 48 -4.77 -12.99 12.81
CA THR A 48 -3.56 -13.51 13.46
C THR A 48 -2.98 -14.70 12.70
N PHE A 49 -3.83 -15.66 12.34
CA PHE A 49 -3.44 -16.87 11.62
C PHE A 49 -2.89 -16.55 10.23
N SER A 50 -3.60 -15.73 9.45
CA SER A 50 -3.18 -15.31 8.10
C SER A 50 -1.90 -14.49 8.13
N MET A 51 -1.74 -13.60 9.12
CA MET A 51 -0.47 -12.89 9.34
C MET A 51 0.68 -13.85 9.63
N THR A 52 0.49 -14.85 10.50
CA THR A 52 1.51 -15.86 10.79
C THR A 52 1.85 -16.70 9.57
N LEU A 53 0.86 -17.09 8.75
CA LEU A 53 1.11 -17.78 7.48
C LEU A 53 1.91 -16.92 6.51
N ASN A 54 1.69 -15.60 6.51
CA ASN A 54 2.41 -14.63 5.70
C ASN A 54 3.75 -14.19 6.32
N GLY A 55 4.32 -14.99 7.23
CA GLY A 55 5.66 -14.78 7.77
C GLY A 55 5.76 -13.73 8.88
N VAL A 56 4.65 -13.21 9.42
CA VAL A 56 4.68 -12.35 10.61
C VAL A 56 5.04 -13.21 11.82
N GLY A 57 6.15 -12.87 12.48
CA GLY A 57 6.61 -13.57 13.68
C GLY A 57 5.56 -13.59 14.80
N PHE A 58 5.69 -14.56 15.72
CA PHE A 58 4.83 -14.62 16.90
C PHE A 58 4.90 -13.32 17.73
N ILE A 59 6.08 -12.70 17.82
CA ILE A 59 6.31 -11.44 18.55
C ILE A 59 5.59 -10.28 17.86
N ASP A 60 5.63 -10.21 16.54
CA ASP A 60 4.96 -9.16 15.75
C ASP A 60 3.44 -9.35 15.65
N SER A 61 2.93 -10.53 16.01
CA SER A 61 1.50 -10.79 16.18
C SER A 61 1.02 -10.61 17.62
N LEU A 62 1.93 -10.45 18.59
CA LEU A 62 1.57 -10.11 19.98
C LEU A 62 0.67 -8.89 20.11
N PRO A 63 0.78 -7.84 19.28
CA PRO A 63 -0.10 -6.68 19.39
C PRO A 63 -1.57 -7.07 19.20
N ILE A 64 -1.88 -7.88 18.20
CA ILE A 64 -3.21 -8.45 18.02
C ILE A 64 -3.56 -9.39 19.18
N ALA A 65 -2.63 -10.23 19.64
CA ALA A 65 -2.87 -11.09 20.80
C ALA A 65 -3.22 -10.30 22.08
N PHE A 66 -2.60 -9.14 22.30
CA PHE A 66 -2.91 -8.21 23.39
C PHE A 66 -4.27 -7.52 23.23
N TYR A 67 -4.82 -7.45 22.01
CA TYR A 67 -6.22 -7.04 21.78
C TYR A 67 -7.22 -8.18 21.90
N ILE A 68 -6.83 -9.41 21.51
CA ILE A 68 -7.68 -10.60 21.59
C ILE A 68 -7.89 -11.03 23.03
N LEU A 69 -6.80 -11.21 23.80
CA LEU A 69 -6.83 -11.78 25.15
C LEU A 69 -7.81 -11.06 26.09
N PRO A 70 -7.83 -9.72 26.15
CA PRO A 70 -8.78 -9.02 26.99
C PRO A 70 -10.19 -9.14 26.43
N MET A 71 -10.41 -9.12 25.12
CA MET A 71 -11.75 -9.31 24.57
C MET A 71 -12.32 -10.70 24.89
N ILE A 72 -11.49 -11.75 24.85
CA ILE A 72 -11.86 -13.11 25.28
C ILE A 72 -12.25 -13.16 26.77
N ILE A 73 -11.67 -12.31 27.62
CA ILE A 73 -11.95 -12.30 29.06
C ILE A 73 -13.15 -11.39 29.38
N PHE A 74 -13.17 -10.17 28.86
CA PHE A 74 -14.15 -9.14 29.22
C PHE A 74 -15.49 -9.31 28.55
N LEU A 75 -15.55 -9.71 27.28
CA LEU A 75 -16.83 -9.86 26.58
C LEU A 75 -17.69 -10.94 27.24
N PRO A 76 -17.18 -12.15 27.56
CA PRO A 76 -17.95 -13.15 28.30
C PRO A 76 -18.37 -12.67 29.70
N ILE A 77 -17.49 -11.97 30.43
CA ILE A 77 -17.82 -11.43 31.76
C ILE A 77 -18.94 -10.38 31.67
N MET A 78 -18.89 -9.50 30.66
CA MET A 78 -19.91 -8.48 30.41
C MET A 78 -21.25 -9.10 30.02
N ILE A 79 -21.23 -10.12 29.14
CA ILE A 79 -22.42 -10.88 28.74
C ILE A 79 -23.00 -11.63 29.94
N LEU A 80 -22.17 -12.27 30.77
CA LEU A 80 -22.58 -12.96 31.97
C LEU A 80 -23.18 -12.01 33.01
N ALA A 81 -22.58 -10.82 33.19
CA ALA A 81 -23.10 -9.78 34.08
C ALA A 81 -24.45 -9.24 33.60
N TYR A 82 -24.66 -9.12 32.29
CA TYR A 82 -25.99 -8.83 31.74
C TYR A 82 -26.95 -9.97 32.01
N TYR A 83 -26.55 -11.20 31.70
CA TYR A 83 -27.38 -12.39 31.82
C TYR A 83 -27.89 -12.62 33.25
N ARG A 84 -27.00 -12.50 34.25
CA ARG A 84 -27.31 -12.71 35.67
C ARG A 84 -27.89 -11.49 36.36
N ASP A 85 -27.29 -10.31 36.19
CA ASP A 85 -27.60 -9.11 37.00
C ASP A 85 -28.38 -8.03 36.24
N ARG A 86 -28.60 -8.21 34.93
CA ARG A 86 -29.23 -7.24 33.99
C ARG A 86 -28.54 -5.87 33.96
N LEU A 87 -27.23 -5.83 34.25
CA LEU A 87 -26.45 -4.61 34.22
C LEU A 87 -26.16 -4.20 32.77
N ALA A 88 -26.68 -3.04 32.39
CA ALA A 88 -26.78 -2.63 31.00
C ALA A 88 -25.64 -1.73 30.49
N ILE A 89 -24.95 -0.99 31.38
CA ILE A 89 -24.06 0.11 30.97
C ILE A 89 -22.99 -0.36 29.98
N TRP A 90 -22.23 -1.38 30.35
CA TRP A 90 -21.12 -1.85 29.52
C TRP A 90 -21.58 -2.52 28.23
N ASN A 91 -22.63 -3.33 28.30
CA ASN A 91 -23.21 -3.98 27.11
C ASN A 91 -23.87 -2.97 26.17
N PHE A 92 -24.41 -1.86 26.70
CA PHE A 92 -24.91 -0.76 25.90
C PHE A 92 -23.78 -0.07 25.14
N ILE A 93 -22.69 0.30 25.84
CA ILE A 93 -21.51 0.93 25.22
C ILE A 93 -20.92 -0.01 24.15
N PHE A 94 -20.74 -1.29 24.47
CA PHE A 94 -20.23 -2.27 23.54
C PHE A 94 -21.14 -2.43 22.31
N LEU A 95 -22.46 -2.55 22.48
CA LEU A 95 -23.38 -2.63 21.33
C LEU A 95 -23.38 -1.35 20.49
N VAL A 96 -23.23 -0.17 21.09
CA VAL A 96 -23.08 1.09 20.34
C VAL A 96 -21.79 1.06 19.51
N ILE A 97 -20.67 0.64 20.09
CA ILE A 97 -19.40 0.47 19.36
C ILE A 97 -19.56 -0.54 18.22
N CYS A 98 -20.15 -1.71 18.49
CA CYS A 98 -20.44 -2.71 17.46
C CYS A 98 -21.38 -2.17 16.38
N THR A 99 -22.37 -1.35 16.72
CA THR A 99 -23.29 -0.73 15.74
C THR A 99 -22.52 0.20 14.82
N VAL A 100 -21.63 1.04 15.35
CA VAL A 100 -20.78 1.93 14.53
C VAL A 100 -19.83 1.09 13.68
N PHE A 101 -19.14 0.12 14.27
CA PHE A 101 -18.17 -0.75 13.59
C PHE A 101 -18.82 -1.58 12.47
N PHE A 102 -19.90 -2.32 12.75
CA PHE A 102 -20.63 -3.06 11.73
C PHE A 102 -21.34 -2.12 10.75
N GLY A 103 -21.67 -0.89 11.14
CA GLY A 103 -22.13 0.15 10.22
C GLY A 103 -21.07 0.48 9.18
N MET A 104 -19.84 0.73 9.63
CA MET A 104 -18.68 0.93 8.75
C MET A 104 -18.42 -0.32 7.90
N LEU A 105 -18.38 -1.52 8.49
CA LEU A 105 -18.16 -2.77 7.76
C LEU A 105 -19.32 -3.15 6.82
N SER A 106 -20.56 -2.70 7.08
CA SER A 106 -21.71 -3.00 6.22
C SER A 106 -21.64 -2.35 4.84
N VAL A 107 -20.83 -1.30 4.72
CA VAL A 107 -20.43 -0.70 3.44
C VAL A 107 -19.55 -1.69 2.65
N LEU A 108 -18.72 -2.47 3.35
CA LEU A 108 -17.75 -3.40 2.79
C LEU A 108 -18.43 -4.73 2.41
N VAL A 109 -19.17 -5.32 3.35
CA VAL A 109 -19.81 -6.63 3.21
C VAL A 109 -21.29 -6.50 3.53
N ARG A 110 -22.15 -6.63 2.51
CA ARG A 110 -23.61 -6.40 2.62
C ARG A 110 -24.29 -7.23 3.71
N GLY A 111 -23.73 -8.38 4.08
CA GLY A 111 -24.28 -9.24 5.15
C GLY A 111 -24.21 -8.61 6.53
N PHE A 112 -23.25 -7.72 6.77
CA PHE A 112 -23.19 -7.00 8.04
C PHE A 112 -24.34 -6.02 8.23
N ILE A 113 -25.14 -5.71 7.19
CA ILE A 113 -26.41 -4.99 7.36
C ILE A 113 -27.34 -5.75 8.31
N ILE A 114 -27.35 -7.09 8.24
CA ILE A 114 -28.16 -7.93 9.13
C ILE A 114 -27.67 -7.79 10.57
N CYS A 115 -26.35 -7.88 10.79
CA CYS A 115 -25.72 -7.67 12.09
C CYS A 115 -25.97 -6.24 12.61
N LEU A 116 -25.92 -5.23 11.76
CA LEU A 116 -26.20 -3.83 12.10
C LEU A 116 -27.64 -3.66 12.58
N ILE A 117 -28.63 -4.21 11.86
CA ILE A 117 -30.05 -4.14 12.24
C ILE A 117 -30.27 -4.81 13.59
N PHE A 118 -29.71 -6.01 13.80
CA PHE A 118 -29.82 -6.71 15.08
C PHE A 118 -29.15 -5.95 16.22
N ASN A 119 -27.98 -5.33 15.96
CA ASN A 119 -27.28 -4.49 16.92
C ASN A 119 -28.09 -3.25 17.29
N LEU A 120 -28.65 -2.53 16.31
CA LEU A 120 -29.49 -1.37 16.55
C LEU A 120 -30.74 -1.73 17.36
N ALA A 121 -31.40 -2.83 16.99
CA ALA A 121 -32.54 -3.37 17.73
C ALA A 121 -32.16 -3.74 19.17
N ALA A 122 -30.98 -4.34 19.38
CA ALA A 122 -30.46 -4.67 20.70
C ALA A 122 -30.12 -3.41 21.53
N VAL A 123 -29.50 -2.38 20.94
CA VAL A 123 -29.21 -1.09 21.59
C VAL A 123 -30.50 -0.44 22.08
N ILE A 124 -31.52 -0.34 21.23
CA ILE A 124 -32.83 0.24 21.56
C ILE A 124 -33.50 -0.58 22.67
N SER A 125 -33.51 -1.90 22.51
CA SER A 125 -34.08 -2.84 23.49
C SER A 125 -33.41 -2.72 24.86
N LEU A 126 -32.08 -2.63 24.88
CA LEU A 126 -31.26 -2.52 26.08
C LEU A 126 -31.39 -1.13 26.72
N PHE A 127 -31.56 -0.06 25.94
CA PHE A 127 -31.90 1.26 26.45
C PHE A 127 -33.25 1.25 27.20
N ILE A 128 -34.27 0.61 26.61
CA ILE A 128 -35.63 0.53 27.19
C ILE A 128 -35.63 -0.32 28.47
N MET A 129 -35.06 -1.52 28.43
CA MET A 129 -35.15 -2.50 29.53
C MET A 129 -34.03 -2.41 30.57
N GLY A 130 -32.84 -2.03 30.11
CA GLY A 130 -31.58 -2.17 30.82
C GLY A 130 -31.53 -1.42 32.15
N ARG A 131 -30.87 -2.04 33.15
CA ARG A 131 -30.54 -1.37 34.40
C ARG A 131 -29.16 -0.72 34.27
N PHE A 132 -29.18 0.60 34.09
CA PHE A 132 -27.95 1.41 34.02
C PHE A 132 -27.41 1.81 35.41
N ARG A 133 -28.00 1.31 36.49
CA ARG A 133 -27.46 1.49 37.85
C ARG A 133 -27.15 0.11 38.45
N PRO A 134 -25.93 -0.13 38.95
CA PRO A 134 -25.58 -1.39 39.61
C PRO A 134 -26.41 -1.60 40.88
N ARG A 135 -26.75 -2.85 41.20
CA ARG A 135 -27.31 -3.23 42.51
C ARG A 135 -26.15 -3.46 43.47
N GLY A 136 -25.96 -2.55 44.44
CA GLY A 136 -24.94 -2.71 45.48
C GLY A 136 -24.54 -1.41 46.17
N LYS A 137 -23.83 -1.52 47.29
CA LYS A 137 -23.23 -0.37 47.98
C LYS A 137 -22.14 0.26 47.09
N LEU A 138 -22.14 1.59 46.94
CA LEU A 138 -21.18 2.38 46.14
C LEU A 138 -19.71 1.93 46.33
N ARG A 139 -19.34 1.52 47.55
CA ARG A 139 -17.98 1.08 47.92
C ARG A 139 -17.52 -0.21 47.24
N ALA A 140 -18.44 -1.13 46.90
CA ALA A 140 -18.13 -2.38 46.19
C ALA A 140 -18.08 -2.17 44.66
N ALA A 141 -18.88 -1.23 44.15
CA ALA A 141 -18.82 -0.80 42.75
C ALA A 141 -17.48 -0.11 42.46
N GLY A 142 -17.01 0.76 43.36
CA GLY A 142 -15.72 1.45 43.22
C GLY A 142 -14.53 0.51 43.03
N LYS A 143 -14.43 -0.58 43.79
CA LYS A 143 -13.33 -1.55 43.64
C LYS A 143 -13.34 -2.25 42.27
N LYS A 144 -14.51 -2.69 41.79
CA LYS A 144 -14.64 -3.32 40.46
C LYS A 144 -14.35 -2.33 39.33
N THR A 145 -14.83 -1.09 39.46
CA THR A 145 -14.56 -0.02 38.49
C THR A 145 -13.08 0.36 38.44
N VAL A 146 -12.39 0.41 39.59
CA VAL A 146 -10.94 0.69 39.64
C VAL A 146 -10.15 -0.43 38.96
N VAL A 147 -10.47 -1.71 39.21
CA VAL A 147 -9.84 -2.83 38.51
C VAL A 147 -10.08 -2.75 37.00
N TYR A 148 -11.30 -2.41 36.58
CA TYR A 148 -11.64 -2.22 35.16
C TYR A 148 -10.86 -1.07 34.53
N LEU A 149 -10.74 0.07 35.23
CA LEU A 149 -9.99 1.24 34.78
C LEU A 149 -8.49 0.96 34.69
N ILE A 150 -7.90 0.33 35.72
CA ILE A 150 -6.48 -0.04 35.71
C ILE A 150 -6.22 -0.97 34.53
N LEU A 151 -7.09 -1.94 34.31
CA LEU A 151 -6.91 -2.87 33.23
C LEU A 151 -7.12 -2.25 31.85
N VAL A 152 -8.16 -1.42 31.64
CA VAL A 152 -8.33 -0.67 30.38
C VAL A 152 -7.13 0.24 30.11
N ASN A 153 -6.54 0.83 31.15
CA ASN A 153 -5.29 1.59 31.01
C ASN A 153 -4.09 0.68 30.69
N LEU A 154 -3.98 -0.52 31.26
CA LEU A 154 -2.96 -1.50 30.88
C LEU A 154 -3.12 -1.96 29.42
N LEU A 155 -4.35 -2.10 28.92
CA LEU A 155 -4.61 -2.36 27.50
C LEU A 155 -4.25 -1.16 26.62
N GLY A 156 -4.56 0.05 27.08
CA GLY A 156 -4.12 1.28 26.43
C GLY A 156 -2.61 1.41 26.37
N LEU A 157 -1.89 0.95 27.40
CA LEU A 157 -0.42 0.91 27.47
C LEU A 157 0.18 -0.23 26.63
N ALA A 158 -0.58 -1.30 26.36
CA ALA A 158 -0.15 -2.36 25.46
C ALA A 158 0.01 -1.85 24.02
N PHE A 159 -0.68 -0.77 23.63
CA PHE A 159 -0.56 -0.17 22.30
C PHE A 159 0.82 0.47 22.03
N PRO A 160 1.33 1.41 22.86
CA PRO A 160 2.70 1.90 22.70
C PRO A 160 3.76 0.79 22.76
N ILE A 161 3.60 -0.18 23.67
CA ILE A 161 4.54 -1.29 23.81
C ILE A 161 4.55 -2.15 22.54
N SER A 162 3.38 -2.46 21.99
CA SER A 162 3.28 -3.21 20.73
C SER A 162 3.91 -2.49 19.55
N THR A 163 3.66 -1.18 19.42
CA THR A 163 4.27 -0.39 18.34
C THR A 163 5.79 -0.36 18.43
N VAL A 164 6.35 -0.37 19.65
CA VAL A 164 7.80 -0.40 19.86
C VAL A 164 8.37 -1.80 19.60
N LEU A 165 7.68 -2.86 20.02
CA LEU A 165 8.16 -4.24 19.84
C LEU A 165 8.18 -4.67 18.36
N MET A 166 7.18 -4.28 17.55
CA MET A 166 7.12 -4.63 16.12
C MET A 166 8.32 -4.09 15.31
N GLY A 167 8.92 -2.98 15.75
CA GLY A 167 10.08 -2.38 15.09
C GLY A 167 11.44 -2.84 15.65
N GLN A 168 11.46 -3.75 16.63
CA GLN A 168 12.71 -4.18 17.28
C GLN A 168 13.24 -5.52 16.79
N TYR A 169 12.37 -6.37 16.24
CA TYR A 169 12.75 -7.70 15.79
C TYR A 169 12.77 -7.76 14.26
N PRO A 170 13.91 -8.14 13.65
CA PRO A 170 13.98 -8.42 12.24
C PRO A 170 13.01 -9.53 11.85
N ILE A 171 12.18 -9.27 10.84
CA ILE A 171 11.34 -10.28 10.19
C ILE A 171 12.07 -10.97 9.05
N ALA A 172 13.05 -10.29 8.46
CA ALA A 172 13.96 -10.84 7.49
C ALA A 172 15.33 -10.18 7.62
N SER A 173 16.39 -10.97 7.38
CA SER A 173 17.76 -10.49 7.34
C SER A 173 18.54 -11.20 6.23
N PRO A 174 18.16 -11.02 4.95
CA PRO A 174 18.82 -11.69 3.85
C PRO A 174 20.29 -11.22 3.70
N THR A 175 21.16 -12.17 3.36
CA THR A 175 22.60 -11.94 3.16
C THR A 175 22.88 -11.49 1.73
N VAL A 176 23.66 -10.44 1.55
CA VAL A 176 24.10 -9.96 0.24
C VAL A 176 25.33 -10.75 -0.21
N ASN A 177 25.18 -11.52 -1.30
CA ASN A 177 26.26 -12.37 -1.82
C ASN A 177 26.82 -11.89 -3.16
N THR A 178 26.23 -10.84 -3.73
CA THR A 178 26.57 -10.34 -5.07
C THR A 178 26.55 -8.82 -5.08
N SER A 179 27.35 -8.22 -5.96
CA SER A 179 27.34 -6.77 -6.14
C SER A 179 26.15 -6.35 -7.00
N PRO A 180 25.42 -5.28 -6.65
CA PRO A 180 24.28 -4.82 -7.43
C PRO A 180 24.72 -4.18 -8.75
N GLU A 181 23.88 -4.34 -9.77
CA GLU A 181 23.84 -3.45 -10.91
C GLU A 181 22.93 -2.27 -10.56
N ILE A 182 23.55 -1.12 -10.25
CA ILE A 182 22.81 0.08 -9.86
C ILE A 182 22.74 1.04 -11.02
N ARG A 183 21.52 1.46 -11.31
CA ARG A 183 21.22 2.50 -12.28
C ARG A 183 20.63 3.72 -11.59
N PHE A 184 21.10 4.90 -11.97
CA PHE A 184 20.53 6.15 -11.51
C PHE A 184 19.65 6.77 -12.58
N SER A 185 18.41 7.08 -12.23
CA SER A 185 17.50 7.78 -13.14
C SER A 185 17.79 9.27 -13.18
N VAL A 186 17.83 9.83 -14.37
CA VAL A 186 17.98 11.25 -14.66
C VAL A 186 16.67 11.73 -15.30
N PRO A 187 15.76 12.33 -14.53
CA PRO A 187 14.55 12.93 -15.08
C PRO A 187 14.93 14.14 -15.94
N LEU A 188 14.48 14.15 -17.18
CA LEU A 188 14.74 15.21 -18.15
C LEU A 188 13.59 16.23 -18.24
N ALA A 189 12.49 15.95 -17.54
CA ALA A 189 11.35 16.83 -17.33
C ALA A 189 10.84 16.70 -15.89
N ASP A 190 9.84 17.51 -15.55
CA ASP A 190 9.08 17.33 -14.32
C ASP A 190 8.02 16.24 -14.54
N PHE A 191 8.01 15.24 -13.66
CA PHE A 191 7.04 14.14 -13.67
C PHE A 191 6.10 14.26 -12.47
N GLU A 192 6.31 13.46 -11.42
CA GLU A 192 5.51 13.54 -10.19
C GLU A 192 5.90 14.73 -9.29
N TYR A 193 7.14 15.20 -9.44
CA TYR A 193 7.76 16.25 -8.63
C TYR A 193 8.59 17.19 -9.51
N PRO A 194 8.86 18.42 -9.04
CA PRO A 194 9.83 19.29 -9.70
C PRO A 194 11.24 18.73 -9.50
N TYR A 195 11.99 18.56 -10.59
CA TYR A 195 13.37 18.10 -10.54
C TYR A 195 14.35 19.22 -10.85
N GLN A 196 15.52 19.16 -10.22
CA GLN A 196 16.62 20.03 -10.60
C GLN A 196 17.27 19.54 -11.89
N ASP A 197 17.48 20.46 -12.82
CA ASP A 197 18.20 20.17 -14.06
C ASP A 197 19.64 19.73 -13.76
N LEU A 198 20.00 18.55 -14.26
CA LEU A 198 21.35 18.00 -14.19
C LEU A 198 21.94 17.90 -15.59
N THR A 199 23.06 18.58 -15.81
CA THR A 199 23.79 18.55 -17.09
C THR A 199 24.90 17.49 -17.07
N PRO A 200 25.12 16.76 -18.17
CA PRO A 200 26.21 15.78 -18.26
C PRO A 200 27.56 16.48 -18.28
N THR A 201 28.32 16.38 -17.19
CA THR A 201 29.71 16.87 -17.12
C THR A 201 30.69 15.70 -17.15
N SER A 202 31.90 15.92 -17.67
CA SER A 202 32.94 14.88 -17.71
C SER A 202 33.27 14.33 -16.32
N GLN A 203 33.26 15.19 -15.29
CA GLN A 203 33.47 14.77 -13.90
C GLN A 203 32.35 13.87 -13.39
N LEU A 204 31.08 14.21 -13.66
CA LEU A 204 29.94 13.37 -13.26
C LEU A 204 30.01 11.99 -13.93
N LEU A 205 30.25 11.96 -15.24
CA LEU A 205 30.33 10.70 -16.00
C LEU A 205 31.52 9.84 -15.57
N ALA A 206 32.67 10.46 -15.31
CA ALA A 206 33.84 9.75 -14.77
C ALA A 206 33.55 9.17 -13.38
N ASN A 207 32.84 9.90 -12.52
CA ASN A 207 32.45 9.42 -11.20
C ASN A 207 31.46 8.25 -11.28
N LEU A 208 30.48 8.30 -12.18
CA LEU A 208 29.55 7.20 -12.41
C LEU A 208 30.28 5.95 -12.91
N SER A 209 31.14 6.11 -13.93
CA SER A 209 31.93 5.01 -14.49
C SER A 209 32.88 4.39 -13.46
N THR A 210 33.61 5.20 -12.69
CA THR A 210 34.55 4.72 -11.66
C THR A 210 33.85 3.90 -10.57
N ASN A 211 32.59 4.24 -10.24
CA ASN A 211 31.78 3.52 -9.27
C ASN A 211 30.90 2.42 -9.90
N SER A 212 31.09 2.12 -11.19
CA SER A 212 30.32 1.10 -11.93
C SER A 212 28.80 1.34 -11.91
N TYR A 213 28.38 2.60 -11.94
CA TYR A 213 26.96 2.97 -12.04
C TYR A 213 26.52 3.14 -13.49
N GLN A 214 25.27 2.81 -13.75
CA GLN A 214 24.60 3.02 -15.03
C GLN A 214 23.64 4.22 -14.97
N LEU A 215 23.18 4.68 -16.12
CA LEU A 215 22.17 5.75 -16.23
C LEU A 215 20.85 5.26 -16.81
N ASP A 216 19.75 5.84 -16.34
CA ASP A 216 18.44 5.75 -16.96
C ASP A 216 17.97 7.16 -17.32
N LEU A 217 17.90 7.48 -18.60
CA LEU A 217 17.47 8.80 -19.08
C LEU A 217 15.95 8.79 -19.22
N HIS A 218 15.26 9.52 -18.35
CA HIS A 218 13.80 9.48 -18.25
C HIS A 218 13.17 10.68 -18.95
N VAL A 219 12.44 10.40 -20.03
CA VAL A 219 11.91 11.36 -20.99
C VAL A 219 10.40 11.48 -20.86
N LEU A 220 9.90 12.72 -20.82
CA LEU A 220 8.48 13.02 -20.98
C LEU A 220 8.16 13.24 -22.46
N GLU A 221 7.35 12.35 -23.03
CA GLU A 221 7.15 12.27 -24.48
C GLU A 221 6.54 13.52 -25.10
N SER A 222 5.67 14.21 -24.34
CA SER A 222 4.99 15.42 -24.78
C SER A 222 5.82 16.70 -24.64
N ASP A 223 6.98 16.64 -23.96
CA ASP A 223 7.81 17.82 -23.68
C ASP A 223 9.04 17.91 -24.57
N SER A 224 9.05 18.89 -25.47
CA SER A 224 10.18 19.19 -26.33
C SER A 224 11.48 19.52 -25.57
N THR A 225 11.38 20.04 -24.34
CA THR A 225 12.55 20.35 -23.51
C THR A 225 13.22 19.05 -23.04
N SER A 226 12.42 18.07 -22.62
CA SER A 226 12.87 16.71 -22.29
C SER A 226 13.68 16.09 -23.42
N TRP A 227 13.18 16.17 -24.66
CA TRP A 227 13.88 15.66 -25.85
C TRP A 227 15.18 16.41 -26.13
N SER A 228 15.19 17.75 -26.06
CA SER A 228 16.42 18.53 -26.21
C SER A 228 17.48 18.20 -25.16
N LYS A 229 17.06 17.92 -23.92
CA LYS A 229 17.96 17.49 -22.85
C LYS A 229 18.46 16.06 -23.10
N LEU A 230 17.61 15.16 -23.59
CA LEU A 230 18.01 13.81 -24.00
C LEU A 230 19.14 13.89 -25.04
N ARG A 231 18.96 14.67 -26.11
CA ARG A 231 20.00 14.85 -27.14
C ARG A 231 21.32 15.29 -26.54
N THR A 232 21.27 16.23 -25.58
CA THR A 232 22.47 16.73 -24.89
C THR A 232 23.18 15.62 -24.12
N TRP A 233 22.43 14.77 -23.42
CA TRP A 233 22.98 13.59 -22.74
C TRP A 233 23.56 12.56 -23.72
N LEU A 234 22.83 12.21 -24.78
CA LEU A 234 23.26 11.23 -25.77
C LEU A 234 24.57 11.65 -26.46
N LEU A 235 24.71 12.92 -26.85
CA LEU A 235 25.92 13.41 -27.49
C LEU A 235 27.16 13.27 -26.59
N VAL A 236 27.03 13.50 -25.28
CA VAL A 236 28.15 13.36 -24.35
C VAL A 236 28.42 11.89 -24.01
N LEU A 237 27.37 11.08 -23.87
CA LEU A 237 27.49 9.63 -23.61
C LEU A 237 28.09 8.86 -24.78
N ASN A 238 27.94 9.36 -26.01
CA ASN A 238 28.49 8.75 -27.21
C ASN A 238 30.03 8.64 -27.19
N ASP A 239 30.69 9.51 -26.43
CA ASP A 239 32.15 9.50 -26.23
C ASP A 239 32.58 8.68 -25.00
N THR A 240 31.67 7.90 -24.40
CA THR A 240 31.92 7.13 -23.17
C THR A 240 31.48 5.66 -23.31
N GLU A 241 32.03 4.79 -22.48
CA GLU A 241 31.61 3.39 -22.35
C GLU A 241 30.51 3.18 -21.28
N LEU A 242 29.89 4.27 -20.83
CA LEU A 242 28.87 4.20 -19.78
C LEU A 242 27.58 3.62 -20.36
N SER A 243 27.15 2.47 -19.83
CA SER A 243 25.84 1.89 -20.11
C SER A 243 24.70 2.81 -19.68
N TYR A 244 23.66 2.86 -20.52
CA TYR A 244 22.46 3.60 -20.21
C TYR A 244 21.20 2.94 -20.79
N SER A 245 20.07 3.19 -20.13
CA SER A 245 18.72 2.92 -20.66
C SER A 245 17.99 4.23 -20.90
N ILE A 246 16.91 4.17 -21.69
CA ILE A 246 15.98 5.28 -21.88
C ILE A 246 14.61 4.85 -21.38
N THR A 247 14.02 5.63 -20.48
CA THR A 247 12.62 5.45 -20.07
C THR A 247 11.77 6.49 -20.77
N LEU A 248 10.76 6.04 -21.51
CA LEU A 248 9.76 6.89 -22.16
C LEU A 248 8.47 6.87 -21.32
N SER A 249 8.01 8.06 -20.94
CA SER A 249 6.75 8.23 -20.21
C SER A 249 5.81 9.13 -20.97
N ALA A 250 4.64 8.58 -21.29
CA ALA A 250 3.50 9.37 -21.72
C ALA A 250 3.07 10.32 -20.58
N ASP A 251 2.58 11.51 -20.94
CA ASP A 251 1.95 12.43 -19.99
C ASP A 251 0.55 11.94 -19.59
N ARG A 252 0.54 10.82 -18.86
CA ARG A 252 -0.67 10.13 -18.43
C ARG A 252 -1.56 11.03 -17.57
N ALA A 253 -0.95 11.93 -16.78
CA ALA A 253 -1.69 12.89 -15.96
C ALA A 253 -2.54 13.85 -16.80
N SER A 254 -2.02 14.35 -17.93
CA SER A 254 -2.80 15.21 -18.82
C SER A 254 -3.90 14.46 -19.57
N LEU A 255 -3.67 13.19 -19.94
CA LEU A 255 -4.67 12.33 -20.57
C LEU A 255 -5.86 12.02 -19.63
N VAL A 256 -5.57 11.81 -18.34
CA VAL A 256 -6.57 11.44 -17.31
C VAL A 256 -7.32 12.68 -16.76
N GLY A 257 -6.60 13.78 -16.58
CA GLY A 257 -7.09 14.99 -15.91
C GLY A 257 -6.94 14.99 -14.37
N ILE A 258 -7.38 16.08 -13.74
CA ILE A 258 -7.02 16.44 -12.35
C ILE A 258 -7.78 15.64 -11.28
N ASN A 259 -8.97 15.12 -11.57
CA ASN A 259 -9.80 14.35 -10.62
C ASN A 259 -10.54 13.21 -11.33
N PRO A 260 -9.82 12.14 -11.71
CA PRO A 260 -10.43 11.04 -12.45
C PRO A 260 -11.60 10.42 -11.69
N GLN A 261 -12.74 10.26 -12.39
CA GLN A 261 -13.84 9.42 -11.91
C GLN A 261 -13.68 7.96 -12.36
N THR A 262 -12.86 7.74 -13.37
CA THR A 262 -12.49 6.45 -13.96
C THR A 262 -10.98 6.42 -14.16
N LEU A 263 -10.36 5.27 -13.95
CA LEU A 263 -8.95 5.00 -14.18
C LEU A 263 -8.81 4.06 -15.37
N ALA A 264 -7.68 4.11 -16.08
CA ALA A 264 -7.28 3.08 -17.03
C ALA A 264 -8.39 2.61 -18.01
N THR A 265 -9.17 3.55 -18.58
CA THR A 265 -10.16 3.22 -19.61
C THR A 265 -9.47 2.71 -20.87
N THR A 266 -10.15 1.92 -21.71
CA THR A 266 -9.56 1.38 -22.95
C THR A 266 -8.96 2.48 -23.82
N GLU A 267 -9.68 3.59 -24.02
CA GLU A 267 -9.20 4.71 -24.83
C GLU A 267 -7.95 5.37 -24.23
N LEU A 268 -7.87 5.45 -22.91
CA LEU A 268 -6.70 6.01 -22.23
C LEU A 268 -5.48 5.12 -22.43
N ILE A 269 -5.65 3.81 -22.25
CA ILE A 269 -4.57 2.82 -22.40
C ILE A 269 -4.07 2.80 -23.85
N GLU A 270 -4.98 2.80 -24.84
CA GLU A 270 -4.60 2.87 -26.25
C GLU A 270 -3.86 4.17 -26.58
N ASN A 271 -4.30 5.31 -26.05
CA ASN A 271 -3.59 6.58 -26.22
C ASN A 271 -2.18 6.55 -25.62
N ILE A 272 -1.98 5.88 -24.48
CA ILE A 272 -0.66 5.70 -23.87
C ILE A 272 0.23 4.84 -24.79
N TYR A 273 -0.27 3.70 -25.27
CA TYR A 273 0.48 2.87 -26.22
C TYR A 273 0.78 3.58 -27.55
N GLU A 274 -0.15 4.38 -28.07
CA GLU A 274 0.07 5.20 -29.27
C GLU A 274 1.14 6.27 -29.02
N SER A 275 1.12 6.93 -27.87
CA SER A 275 2.14 7.89 -27.45
C SER A 275 3.53 7.24 -27.42
N HIS A 276 3.65 6.09 -26.75
CA HIS A 276 4.88 5.29 -26.69
C HIS A 276 5.40 4.90 -28.09
N ARG A 277 4.51 4.52 -29.01
CA ARG A 277 4.88 4.17 -30.41
C ARG A 277 5.42 5.38 -31.16
N ASN A 278 4.77 6.54 -31.02
CA ASN A 278 5.22 7.77 -31.66
C ASN A 278 6.55 8.26 -31.06
N ALA A 279 6.72 8.12 -29.74
CA ALA A 279 7.96 8.46 -29.05
C ALA A 279 9.11 7.52 -29.43
N LEU A 280 8.84 6.22 -29.60
CA LEU A 280 9.82 5.26 -30.12
C LEU A 280 10.28 5.65 -31.53
N ASP A 281 9.33 5.95 -32.44
CA ASP A 281 9.66 6.40 -33.80
C ASP A 281 10.54 7.66 -33.78
N HIS A 282 10.19 8.63 -32.94
CA HIS A 282 10.98 9.85 -32.76
C HIS A 282 12.38 9.56 -32.20
N LEU A 283 12.48 8.71 -31.18
CA LEU A 283 13.73 8.32 -30.56
C LEU A 283 14.68 7.69 -31.60
N MET A 284 14.18 6.73 -32.37
CA MET A 284 14.99 5.97 -33.33
C MET A 284 15.38 6.83 -34.55
N ASN A 285 14.45 7.65 -35.07
CA ASN A 285 14.64 8.36 -36.34
C ASN A 285 15.14 9.80 -36.19
N VAL A 286 15.20 10.33 -34.97
CA VAL A 286 15.66 11.70 -34.71
C VAL A 286 16.78 11.72 -33.67
N GLU A 287 16.51 11.19 -32.48
CA GLU A 287 17.38 11.40 -31.32
C GLU A 287 18.60 10.48 -31.29
N LEU A 288 18.47 9.25 -31.76
CA LEU A 288 19.59 8.29 -31.88
C LEU A 288 20.36 8.42 -33.20
N VAL A 289 19.94 9.30 -34.10
CA VAL A 289 20.68 9.56 -35.34
C VAL A 289 22.07 10.11 -35.01
N ASP A 290 23.09 9.50 -35.60
CA ASP A 290 24.52 9.77 -35.36
C ASP A 290 25.02 9.44 -33.95
N ILE A 291 24.27 8.66 -33.16
CA ILE A 291 24.71 8.10 -31.88
C ILE A 291 25.19 6.67 -32.12
N SER A 292 26.45 6.37 -31.78
CA SER A 292 27.07 5.05 -31.93
C SER A 292 26.99 4.20 -30.67
N ASN A 293 26.99 4.84 -29.49
CA ASN A 293 26.73 4.17 -28.22
C ASN A 293 25.21 4.00 -28.05
N GLU A 294 24.66 2.88 -28.50
CA GLU A 294 23.22 2.59 -28.41
C GLU A 294 22.78 2.29 -26.96
N PRO A 295 21.54 2.63 -26.57
CA PRO A 295 21.02 2.29 -25.25
C PRO A 295 20.90 0.76 -25.09
N GLU A 296 21.12 0.26 -23.87
CA GLU A 296 20.96 -1.17 -23.57
C GLU A 296 19.52 -1.64 -23.80
N PHE A 297 18.55 -0.79 -23.43
CA PHE A 297 17.14 -1.00 -23.69
C PHE A 297 16.32 0.28 -23.50
N VAL A 298 15.10 0.24 -24.05
CA VAL A 298 14.05 1.27 -23.87
C VAL A 298 12.95 0.72 -22.98
N LEU A 299 12.62 1.42 -21.90
CA LEU A 299 11.50 1.09 -21.03
C LEU A 299 10.31 2.02 -21.34
N PHE A 300 9.12 1.44 -21.47
CA PHE A 300 7.88 2.19 -21.58
C PHE A 300 7.18 2.23 -20.22
N ASP A 301 6.96 3.43 -19.72
CA ASP A 301 6.30 3.63 -18.43
C ASP A 301 4.80 3.42 -18.53
N MET A 302 4.32 2.38 -17.86
CA MET A 302 2.92 2.00 -17.78
C MET A 302 2.36 2.19 -16.36
N THR A 303 3.11 2.88 -15.48
CA THR A 303 2.69 3.16 -14.11
C THR A 303 1.51 4.13 -14.06
N LEU A 304 0.84 4.20 -12.91
CA LEU A 304 -0.25 5.14 -12.71
C LEU A 304 0.29 6.56 -12.59
N SER A 305 -0.40 7.54 -13.17
CA SER A 305 -0.10 8.93 -12.87
C SER A 305 -0.39 9.25 -11.39
N ARG A 306 0.22 10.33 -10.87
CA ARG A 306 -0.01 10.80 -9.49
C ARG A 306 -1.49 10.99 -9.15
N THR A 307 -2.29 11.52 -10.08
CA THR A 307 -3.73 11.76 -9.87
C THR A 307 -4.53 10.45 -9.82
N GLU A 308 -4.18 9.46 -10.63
CA GLU A 308 -4.79 8.12 -10.58
C GLU A 308 -4.42 7.39 -9.29
N TRP A 309 -3.15 7.44 -8.91
CA TRP A 309 -2.67 6.86 -7.65
C TRP A 309 -3.37 7.48 -6.44
N GLN A 310 -3.49 8.80 -6.40
CA GLN A 310 -4.23 9.50 -5.35
C GLN A 310 -5.71 9.14 -5.33
N ALA A 311 -6.35 9.01 -6.50
CA ALA A 311 -7.75 8.59 -6.57
C ALA A 311 -7.95 7.18 -6.02
N LEU A 312 -7.03 6.25 -6.36
CA LEU A 312 -7.02 4.89 -5.83
C LEU A 312 -6.80 4.90 -4.30
N MET A 313 -5.73 5.55 -3.85
CA MET A 313 -5.32 5.57 -2.45
C MET A 313 -6.30 6.33 -1.55
N LEU A 314 -6.98 7.36 -2.04
CA LEU A 314 -8.04 8.05 -1.30
C LEU A 314 -9.17 7.10 -0.90
N ARG A 315 -9.57 6.19 -1.79
CA ARG A 315 -10.61 5.18 -1.49
C ARG A 315 -10.09 4.16 -0.50
N THR A 316 -8.88 3.67 -0.73
CA THR A 316 -8.20 2.69 0.13
C THR A 316 -8.01 3.21 1.56
N ARG A 317 -7.49 4.43 1.73
CA ARG A 317 -7.23 5.07 3.02
C ARG A 317 -8.49 5.36 3.83
N ASN A 318 -9.56 5.79 3.14
CA ASN A 318 -10.84 6.05 3.78
C ASN A 318 -11.64 4.78 4.07
N LEU A 319 -11.10 3.60 3.72
CA LEU A 319 -11.83 2.32 3.74
C LEU A 319 -13.18 2.42 3.00
N ASP A 320 -13.22 3.24 1.96
CA ASP A 320 -14.41 3.47 1.14
C ASP A 320 -14.47 2.39 0.05
N LEU A 321 -14.77 1.16 0.42
CA LEU A 321 -14.82 0.06 -0.54
C LEU A 321 -16.00 0.17 -1.52
N VAL A 322 -17.07 0.91 -1.19
CA VAL A 322 -18.14 1.20 -2.16
C VAL A 322 -17.62 2.15 -3.23
N GLY A 323 -16.90 3.20 -2.83
CA GLY A 323 -16.21 4.08 -3.75
C GLY A 323 -15.11 3.37 -4.53
N PHE A 324 -14.32 2.50 -3.89
CA PHE A 324 -13.31 1.67 -4.54
C PHE A 324 -13.94 0.71 -5.56
N GLY A 325 -14.95 -0.07 -5.16
CA GLY A 325 -15.64 -1.00 -6.06
C GLY A 325 -16.40 -0.28 -7.18
N GLY A 326 -16.92 0.92 -6.92
CA GLY A 326 -17.50 1.79 -7.94
C GLY A 326 -16.45 2.29 -8.94
N LEU A 327 -15.30 2.73 -8.43
CA LEU A 327 -14.14 3.14 -9.23
C LEU A 327 -13.66 1.97 -10.10
N VAL A 328 -13.36 0.81 -9.50
CA VAL A 328 -12.94 -0.42 -10.17
C VAL A 328 -13.93 -0.83 -11.27
N ARG A 329 -15.25 -0.81 -11.00
CA ARG A 329 -16.29 -1.16 -12.00
C ARG A 329 -16.39 -0.19 -13.16
N SER A 330 -16.22 1.09 -12.90
CA SER A 330 -16.26 2.12 -13.94
C SER A 330 -14.92 2.29 -14.66
N SER A 331 -13.86 1.64 -14.15
CA SER A 331 -12.50 1.70 -14.65
C SER A 331 -12.16 0.41 -15.41
N ILE A 332 -11.81 -0.66 -14.69
CA ILE A 332 -11.15 -1.85 -15.24
C ILE A 332 -12.11 -2.97 -15.64
N TYR A 333 -13.32 -3.04 -15.06
CA TYR A 333 -14.31 -4.03 -15.53
C TYR A 333 -14.97 -3.63 -16.85
N SER A 334 -14.81 -2.37 -17.27
CA SER A 334 -15.28 -1.85 -18.55
C SER A 334 -14.21 -1.88 -19.65
N THR A 335 -12.98 -2.34 -19.37
CA THR A 335 -11.93 -2.36 -20.38
C THR A 335 -12.07 -3.55 -21.34
N ASP A 336 -11.85 -3.27 -22.63
CA ASP A 336 -11.71 -4.27 -23.67
C ASP A 336 -10.28 -4.83 -23.67
N ILE A 337 -10.14 -6.06 -23.15
CA ILE A 337 -8.87 -6.77 -23.01
C ILE A 337 -8.20 -6.97 -24.38
N THR A 338 -8.97 -7.34 -25.41
CA THR A 338 -8.42 -7.63 -26.73
C THR A 338 -7.84 -6.37 -27.37
N ARG A 339 -8.45 -5.20 -27.13
CA ARG A 339 -7.89 -3.92 -27.59
C ARG A 339 -6.58 -3.57 -26.88
N ILE A 340 -6.49 -3.81 -25.58
CA ILE A 340 -5.26 -3.62 -24.81
C ILE A 340 -4.14 -4.53 -25.33
N GLU A 341 -4.43 -5.81 -25.52
CA GLU A 341 -3.46 -6.78 -26.04
C GLU A 341 -2.99 -6.40 -27.44
N ASN A 342 -3.90 -6.02 -28.35
CA ASN A 342 -3.53 -5.54 -29.67
C ASN A 342 -2.65 -4.28 -29.62
N ALA A 343 -2.94 -3.34 -28.72
CA ALA A 343 -2.14 -2.12 -28.58
C ALA A 343 -0.72 -2.44 -28.05
N SER A 344 -0.60 -3.36 -27.09
CA SER A 344 0.69 -3.88 -26.61
C SER A 344 1.48 -4.53 -27.74
N SER A 345 0.88 -5.48 -28.46
CA SER A 345 1.57 -6.19 -29.54
C SER A 345 2.00 -5.23 -30.66
N LEU A 346 1.23 -4.19 -30.98
CA LEU A 346 1.63 -3.17 -31.96
C LEU A 346 2.84 -2.34 -31.53
N LEU A 347 3.00 -2.06 -30.22
CA LEU A 347 4.20 -1.39 -29.70
C LEU A 347 5.38 -2.36 -29.69
N TYR A 348 5.16 -3.61 -29.26
CA TYR A 348 6.18 -4.65 -29.25
C TYR A 348 6.71 -4.97 -30.67
N ASP A 349 5.84 -5.08 -31.66
CA ASP A 349 6.24 -5.27 -33.05
C ASP A 349 7.11 -4.10 -33.55
N ALA A 350 6.76 -2.86 -33.16
CA ALA A 350 7.54 -1.67 -33.50
C ALA A 350 8.94 -1.67 -32.85
N THR A 351 9.10 -2.20 -31.65
CA THR A 351 10.43 -2.32 -31.00
C THR A 351 11.28 -3.40 -31.66
N ILE A 352 10.68 -4.51 -32.09
CA ILE A 352 11.35 -5.53 -32.90
C ILE A 352 11.80 -4.94 -34.24
N GLU A 353 10.93 -4.21 -34.93
CA GLU A 353 11.25 -3.56 -36.21
C GLU A 353 12.39 -2.53 -36.06
N ALA A 354 12.41 -1.81 -34.94
CA ALA A 354 13.49 -0.89 -34.59
C ALA A 354 14.81 -1.58 -34.19
N GLY A 355 14.78 -2.89 -33.91
CA GLY A 355 15.95 -3.67 -33.52
C GLY A 355 16.46 -3.37 -32.09
N ILE A 356 15.61 -2.81 -31.23
CA ILE A 356 16.00 -2.37 -29.88
C ILE A 356 15.41 -3.28 -28.80
N SER A 357 16.21 -3.60 -27.78
CA SER A 357 15.68 -4.30 -26.61
C SER A 357 14.71 -3.38 -25.86
N SER A 358 13.57 -3.90 -25.45
CA SER A 358 12.53 -3.10 -24.81
C SER A 358 11.85 -3.81 -23.65
N GLY A 359 11.26 -3.00 -22.78
CA GLY A 359 10.60 -3.46 -21.57
C GLY A 359 9.55 -2.49 -21.07
N LEU A 360 8.91 -2.85 -19.96
CA LEU A 360 7.89 -2.03 -19.30
C LEU A 360 8.31 -1.64 -17.89
N ILE A 361 7.83 -0.47 -17.44
CA ILE A 361 7.76 -0.13 -16.02
C ILE A 361 6.31 -0.26 -15.56
N VAL A 362 6.07 -1.01 -14.50
CA VAL A 362 4.72 -1.29 -13.99
C VAL A 362 4.64 -1.14 -12.47
N GLU A 363 3.42 -1.03 -11.94
CA GLU A 363 3.17 -0.94 -10.50
C GLU A 363 3.34 -2.30 -9.81
N THR A 364 3.51 -2.27 -8.49
CA THR A 364 3.75 -3.47 -7.67
C THR A 364 2.58 -4.46 -7.65
N PHE A 365 1.34 -4.00 -7.86
CA PHE A 365 0.17 -4.90 -7.93
C PHE A 365 0.17 -5.77 -9.20
N VAL A 366 0.90 -5.41 -10.26
CA VAL A 366 1.04 -6.29 -11.45
C VAL A 366 1.70 -7.61 -11.09
N MET A 367 2.68 -7.55 -10.20
CA MET A 367 3.40 -8.72 -9.71
C MET A 367 2.51 -9.57 -8.78
N ASP A 368 1.72 -8.93 -7.92
CA ASP A 368 0.77 -9.60 -7.02
C ASP A 368 -0.25 -10.43 -7.82
N ASP A 369 -0.91 -9.78 -8.79
CA ASP A 369 -1.87 -10.38 -9.73
C ASP A 369 -1.31 -11.57 -10.52
N LEU A 370 0.00 -11.55 -10.83
CA LEU A 370 0.66 -12.64 -11.55
C LEU A 370 0.92 -13.84 -10.63
N ILE A 371 1.21 -13.61 -9.35
CA ILE A 371 1.49 -14.66 -8.37
C ILE A 371 0.18 -15.36 -7.95
N ASP A 372 -0.88 -14.59 -7.73
CA ASP A 372 -2.17 -15.12 -7.27
C ASP A 372 -3.12 -15.51 -8.42
N SER A 373 -2.75 -15.19 -9.67
CA SER A 373 -3.54 -15.41 -10.88
C SER A 373 -4.84 -14.61 -10.95
N ASP A 374 -4.93 -13.46 -10.27
CA ASP A 374 -6.02 -12.48 -10.41
C ASP A 374 -5.62 -11.31 -11.30
N SER A 375 -5.76 -11.45 -12.63
CA SER A 375 -5.34 -10.46 -13.64
C SER A 375 -6.10 -9.11 -13.67
N ILE A 376 -6.83 -8.76 -12.62
CA ILE A 376 -7.76 -7.62 -12.64
C ILE A 376 -7.01 -6.30 -12.40
N ALA A 377 -6.25 -6.17 -11.32
CA ALA A 377 -5.61 -4.91 -10.96
C ALA A 377 -4.51 -4.51 -11.93
N MET A 378 -3.80 -5.46 -12.55
CA MET A 378 -2.74 -5.20 -13.52
C MET A 378 -3.22 -4.40 -14.74
N ARG A 379 -4.53 -4.44 -15.03
CA ARG A 379 -5.16 -3.64 -16.08
C ARG A 379 -5.15 -2.15 -15.78
N PHE A 380 -4.97 -1.74 -14.52
CA PHE A 380 -4.71 -0.34 -14.19
C PHE A 380 -3.43 0.18 -14.86
N CYS A 381 -2.44 -0.69 -15.05
CA CYS A 381 -1.23 -0.40 -15.83
C CYS A 381 -1.41 -0.65 -17.33
N GLY A 382 -2.61 -0.98 -17.80
CA GLY A 382 -2.83 -1.31 -19.21
C GLY A 382 -2.12 -2.58 -19.66
N VAL A 383 -1.79 -3.49 -18.75
CA VAL A 383 -1.17 -4.79 -19.07
C VAL A 383 -2.11 -5.95 -18.74
N THR A 384 -1.90 -7.08 -19.40
CA THR A 384 -2.56 -8.36 -19.15
C THR A 384 -1.53 -9.44 -18.89
N SER A 385 -1.96 -10.60 -18.41
CA SER A 385 -1.05 -11.76 -18.24
C SER A 385 -0.41 -12.22 -19.54
N ASN A 386 -1.04 -11.95 -20.70
CA ASN A 386 -0.46 -12.25 -22.01
C ASN A 386 0.50 -11.15 -22.43
N SER A 387 0.08 -9.89 -22.36
CA SER A 387 0.87 -8.77 -22.86
C SER A 387 2.19 -8.62 -22.09
N ILE A 388 2.19 -8.88 -20.77
CA ILE A 388 3.39 -8.79 -19.94
C ILE A 388 4.47 -9.83 -20.32
N GLN A 389 4.08 -10.99 -20.87
CA GLN A 389 5.00 -12.06 -21.27
C GLN A 389 5.74 -11.77 -22.57
N GLU A 390 5.30 -10.78 -23.34
CA GLU A 390 5.95 -10.37 -24.60
C GLU A 390 7.30 -9.66 -24.34
N TRP A 391 7.43 -9.01 -23.18
CA TRP A 391 8.51 -8.06 -22.91
C TRP A 391 9.79 -8.70 -22.36
N ASN A 392 10.93 -8.17 -22.79
CA ASN A 392 12.25 -8.71 -22.44
C ASN A 392 12.80 -8.17 -21.11
N GLN A 393 12.21 -7.09 -20.58
CA GLN A 393 12.59 -6.47 -19.31
C GLN A 393 11.33 -5.94 -18.63
N ILE A 394 11.16 -6.21 -17.35
CA ILE A 394 10.04 -5.67 -16.56
C ILE A 394 10.60 -5.06 -15.29
N SER A 395 10.40 -3.76 -15.12
CA SER A 395 10.82 -3.02 -13.93
C SER A 395 9.61 -2.72 -13.05
N ILE A 396 9.65 -3.13 -11.79
CA ILE A 396 8.60 -2.84 -10.81
C ILE A 396 8.89 -1.52 -10.10
N LEU A 397 7.96 -0.57 -10.16
CA LEU A 397 8.02 0.68 -9.40
C LEU A 397 7.73 0.43 -7.91
N CYS A 398 8.76 0.14 -7.14
CA CYS A 398 8.70 -0.02 -5.69
C CYS A 398 8.98 1.33 -4.99
N SER A 399 8.07 2.30 -5.16
CA SER A 399 8.24 3.62 -4.58
C SER A 399 7.73 3.70 -3.12
N ARG A 400 8.60 3.33 -2.16
CA ARG A 400 8.33 3.49 -0.72
C ARG A 400 8.03 4.94 -0.35
N SER A 401 8.67 5.90 -1.01
CA SER A 401 8.44 7.34 -0.80
C SER A 401 7.02 7.74 -1.21
N ARG A 402 6.53 7.30 -2.38
CA ARG A 402 5.16 7.53 -2.86
C ARG A 402 4.10 6.90 -1.94
N PHE A 403 4.34 5.66 -1.48
CA PHE A 403 3.41 4.99 -0.57
C PHE A 403 3.39 5.64 0.83
N SER A 404 4.56 6.03 1.34
CA SER A 404 4.70 6.74 2.63
C SER A 404 4.03 8.12 2.62
N PHE A 405 4.02 8.79 1.47
CA PHE A 405 3.28 10.03 1.28
C PHE A 405 1.78 9.82 1.50
N GLU A 406 1.19 8.81 0.85
CA GLU A 406 -0.23 8.51 1.00
C GLU A 406 -0.60 8.08 2.43
N MET A 407 0.31 7.40 3.12
CA MET A 407 0.09 6.91 4.47
C MET A 407 0.42 7.93 5.57
N ASN A 408 0.85 9.15 5.19
CA ASN A 408 1.30 10.21 6.09
C ASN A 408 2.32 9.71 7.12
N GLY A 409 3.37 9.09 6.60
CA GLY A 409 4.53 8.63 7.35
C GLY A 409 5.13 7.36 6.76
N ASP A 410 6.39 7.13 7.11
CA ASP A 410 7.14 5.99 6.58
C ASP A 410 6.45 4.65 6.90
N VAL A 411 6.30 3.83 5.85
CA VAL A 411 5.73 2.49 5.91
C VAL A 411 6.77 1.40 6.13
N GLY A 412 8.05 1.75 6.12
CA GLY A 412 9.14 0.84 6.45
C GLY A 412 9.69 0.06 5.27
N GLU A 413 10.86 -0.51 5.53
CA GLU A 413 11.64 -1.34 4.62
C GLU A 413 10.98 -2.70 4.32
N TYR A 414 9.96 -3.10 5.08
CA TYR A 414 9.15 -4.29 4.79
C TYR A 414 8.55 -4.24 3.38
N LEU A 415 8.14 -3.07 2.90
CA LEU A 415 7.57 -2.92 1.57
C LEU A 415 8.59 -3.35 0.50
N VAL A 416 9.84 -2.88 0.64
CA VAL A 416 10.94 -3.26 -0.26
C VAL A 416 11.26 -4.74 -0.13
N HIS A 417 11.36 -5.28 1.09
CA HIS A 417 11.58 -6.70 1.32
C HIS A 417 10.49 -7.58 0.67
N SER A 418 9.22 -7.24 0.85
CA SER A 418 8.08 -8.02 0.35
C SER A 418 8.06 -8.06 -1.18
N TYR A 419 8.25 -6.92 -1.83
CA TYR A 419 8.25 -6.84 -3.29
C TYR A 419 9.51 -7.45 -3.88
N SER A 420 10.70 -7.14 -3.37
CA SER A 420 11.94 -7.76 -3.87
C SER A 420 11.96 -9.28 -3.69
N SER A 421 11.40 -9.82 -2.59
CA SER A 421 11.29 -11.28 -2.40
C SER A 421 10.37 -11.92 -3.44
N SER A 422 9.32 -11.23 -3.85
CA SER A 422 8.35 -11.72 -4.83
C SER A 422 8.92 -11.64 -6.25
N ILE A 423 9.60 -10.53 -6.58
CA ILE A 423 10.36 -10.32 -7.82
C ILE A 423 11.43 -11.40 -7.99
N ALA A 424 12.20 -11.68 -6.93
CA ALA A 424 13.23 -12.71 -6.98
C ALA A 424 12.66 -14.11 -7.29
N GLY A 425 11.43 -14.41 -6.83
CA GLY A 425 10.73 -15.64 -7.18
C GLY A 425 10.37 -15.74 -8.67
N MET A 426 10.24 -14.61 -9.37
CA MET A 426 10.01 -14.54 -10.82
C MET A 426 11.31 -14.63 -11.63
N GLY A 427 12.44 -14.21 -11.06
CA GLY A 427 13.76 -14.27 -11.69
C GLY A 427 13.97 -13.23 -12.79
N SER A 428 14.98 -13.43 -13.64
CA SER A 428 15.14 -12.63 -14.87
C SER A 428 13.93 -12.91 -15.79
N PRO A 429 13.27 -11.89 -16.37
CA PRO A 429 13.75 -10.54 -16.68
C PRO A 429 13.32 -9.41 -15.71
N TRP A 430 13.01 -9.71 -14.46
CA TRP A 430 12.42 -8.72 -13.55
C TRP A 430 13.47 -7.89 -12.80
N SER A 431 13.24 -6.59 -12.71
CA SER A 431 14.04 -5.63 -11.94
C SER A 431 13.16 -4.76 -11.05
N ILE A 432 13.79 -3.93 -10.20
CA ILE A 432 13.08 -3.06 -9.27
C ILE A 432 13.58 -1.63 -9.38
N ARG A 433 12.65 -0.68 -9.32
CA ARG A 433 12.91 0.75 -9.18
C ARG A 433 12.58 1.17 -7.76
N ILE A 434 13.61 1.48 -6.98
CA ILE A 434 13.48 1.97 -5.60
C ILE A 434 13.28 3.48 -5.69
N GLY A 435 12.18 3.95 -5.09
CA GLY A 435 11.60 5.26 -5.36
C GLY A 435 12.44 6.49 -4.98
N GLU A 436 11.77 7.63 -5.02
CA GLU A 436 12.43 8.93 -5.07
C GLU A 436 13.24 9.34 -3.82
N LEU A 437 14.53 9.57 -4.05
CA LEU A 437 15.54 10.03 -3.11
C LEU A 437 15.44 11.54 -2.92
N GLY A 438 15.52 12.00 -1.67
CA GLY A 438 15.84 13.40 -1.36
C GLY A 438 14.80 14.47 -1.73
N ASN A 439 13.65 14.13 -2.34
CA ASN A 439 12.69 15.17 -2.73
C ASN A 439 11.82 15.65 -1.56
N SER A 440 12.36 16.61 -0.81
CA SER A 440 11.67 17.38 0.24
C SER A 440 10.76 18.48 -0.32
N THR A 441 10.73 18.68 -1.64
CA THR A 441 10.12 19.89 -2.20
C THR A 441 8.64 19.70 -2.55
N ASP A 442 7.83 20.44 -1.79
CA ASP A 442 6.61 21.12 -2.25
C ASP A 442 5.25 20.39 -2.29
N VAL A 443 4.94 19.65 -1.22
CA VAL A 443 3.55 19.64 -0.73
C VAL A 443 3.53 20.36 0.61
N LEU A 444 2.98 21.58 0.62
CA LEU A 444 2.72 22.37 1.83
C LEU A 444 2.20 21.45 2.95
N SER A 445 3.02 21.23 4.00
CA SER A 445 2.83 20.40 5.21
C SER A 445 3.69 19.13 5.41
N ARG A 446 4.65 18.79 4.53
CA ARG A 446 5.54 17.63 4.76
C ARG A 446 6.74 17.94 5.67
N THR A 447 7.08 17.03 6.59
CA THR A 447 8.34 17.03 7.36
C THR A 447 9.19 15.76 7.20
N ASP A 448 8.68 14.67 6.60
CA ASP A 448 9.34 13.35 6.72
C ASP A 448 9.79 12.84 5.35
N ASN A 449 11.10 12.92 5.08
CA ASN A 449 11.74 12.28 3.93
C ASN A 449 12.03 10.82 4.29
N VAL A 450 11.76 9.88 3.37
CA VAL A 450 12.04 8.45 3.63
C VAL A 450 13.54 8.17 3.59
N TYR A 451 14.22 8.70 2.57
CA TYR A 451 15.65 8.54 2.34
C TYR A 451 16.44 9.75 2.84
N GLU A 452 16.31 10.08 4.13
CA GLU A 452 17.09 11.16 4.76
C GLU A 452 18.57 10.81 4.93
N ASN A 453 18.88 9.53 5.13
CA ASN A 453 20.23 9.04 5.39
C ASN A 453 20.56 7.87 4.44
N PHE A 454 21.85 7.73 4.12
CA PHE A 454 22.36 6.62 3.31
C PHE A 454 21.94 5.26 3.87
N ASP A 455 21.98 5.08 5.18
CA ASP A 455 21.70 3.80 5.84
C ASP A 455 20.34 3.21 5.43
N VAL A 456 19.32 4.05 5.25
CA VAL A 456 17.97 3.59 4.86
C VAL A 456 17.98 3.08 3.42
N LEU A 457 18.61 3.83 2.51
CA LEU A 457 18.72 3.45 1.10
C LEU A 457 19.59 2.21 0.91
N VAL A 458 20.74 2.16 1.59
CA VAL A 458 21.67 1.04 1.56
C VAL A 458 21.00 -0.21 2.12
N ASN A 459 20.22 -0.10 3.19
CA ASN A 459 19.43 -1.22 3.72
C ASN A 459 18.38 -1.71 2.72
N ASP A 460 17.64 -0.82 2.06
CA ASP A 460 16.65 -1.19 1.03
C ASP A 460 17.31 -1.90 -0.17
N ILE A 461 18.51 -1.48 -0.57
CA ILE A 461 19.33 -2.14 -1.60
C ILE A 461 19.82 -3.51 -1.12
N ALA A 462 20.35 -3.59 0.10
CA ALA A 462 20.82 -4.84 0.68
C ALA A 462 19.68 -5.87 0.84
N LEU A 463 18.47 -5.43 1.21
CA LEU A 463 17.28 -6.27 1.23
C LEU A 463 16.94 -6.80 -0.17
N THR A 464 16.97 -5.92 -1.16
CA THR A 464 16.67 -6.24 -2.55
C THR A 464 17.67 -7.27 -3.11
N LEU A 465 18.96 -7.04 -2.90
CA LEU A 465 20.02 -7.94 -3.35
C LEU A 465 20.02 -9.27 -2.60
N GLY A 466 19.87 -9.23 -1.29
CA GLY A 466 19.83 -10.43 -0.46
C GLY A 466 18.65 -11.33 -0.81
N ASN A 467 17.56 -10.76 -1.32
CA ASN A 467 16.43 -11.51 -1.86
C ASN A 467 16.71 -12.07 -3.27
N GLY A 468 17.68 -11.54 -4.01
CA GLY A 468 18.12 -12.08 -5.31
C GLY A 468 17.84 -11.20 -6.53
N VAL A 469 17.43 -9.94 -6.35
CA VAL A 469 17.23 -8.99 -7.45
C VAL A 469 18.53 -8.24 -7.71
N SER A 470 19.11 -8.41 -8.90
CA SER A 470 20.45 -7.87 -9.24
C SER A 470 20.41 -6.46 -9.81
N LEU A 471 19.40 -6.14 -10.64
CA LEU A 471 19.25 -4.84 -11.29
C LEU A 471 18.32 -3.93 -10.49
N ILE A 472 18.86 -2.81 -10.01
CA ILE A 472 18.17 -1.84 -9.16
C ILE A 472 18.28 -0.45 -9.78
N THR A 473 17.15 0.19 -10.05
CA THR A 473 17.11 1.59 -10.49
C THR A 473 16.74 2.51 -9.33
N LEU A 474 17.46 3.61 -9.17
CA LEU A 474 17.26 4.62 -8.12
C LEU A 474 16.78 5.93 -8.74
N GLU A 475 15.62 6.42 -8.29
CA GLU A 475 15.08 7.73 -8.65
C GLU A 475 15.46 8.76 -7.58
N SER A 476 15.94 9.96 -7.85
CA SER A 476 16.61 10.44 -9.06
C SER A 476 18.02 10.91 -8.72
N LEU A 477 18.95 10.80 -9.67
CA LEU A 477 20.34 11.26 -9.53
C LEU A 477 20.47 12.73 -9.08
N PRO A 478 19.71 13.68 -9.66
CA PRO A 478 19.82 15.07 -9.25
C PRO A 478 19.45 15.26 -7.77
N SER A 479 18.35 14.63 -7.34
CA SER A 479 17.90 14.72 -5.95
C SER A 479 18.86 14.03 -4.98
N PHE A 480 19.47 12.91 -5.39
CA PHE A 480 20.51 12.23 -4.62
C PHE A 480 21.76 13.08 -4.43
N LEU A 481 22.29 13.68 -5.49
CA LEU A 481 23.46 14.55 -5.42
C LEU A 481 23.18 15.83 -4.61
N ASN A 482 21.97 16.38 -4.72
CA ASN A 482 21.57 17.54 -3.94
C ASN A 482 21.43 17.20 -2.44
N ALA A 483 20.89 16.03 -2.10
CA ALA A 483 20.70 15.61 -0.72
C ALA A 483 22.02 15.24 -0.02
N PHE A 484 22.93 14.54 -0.72
CA PHE A 484 24.11 13.94 -0.10
C PHE A 484 25.45 14.58 -0.52
N GLY A 485 25.43 15.55 -1.44
CA GLY A 485 26.61 16.31 -1.89
C GLY A 485 27.39 15.67 -3.04
N SER A 486 28.50 16.30 -3.41
CA SER A 486 29.27 15.94 -4.63
C SER A 486 30.01 14.60 -4.56
N ASP A 487 30.38 14.15 -3.35
CA ASP A 487 31.09 12.88 -3.14
C ASP A 487 30.11 11.70 -2.90
N ALA A 488 28.80 11.96 -2.97
CA ALA A 488 27.75 11.02 -2.62
C ALA A 488 27.85 9.68 -3.37
N LEU A 489 28.18 9.68 -4.66
CA LEU A 489 28.29 8.47 -5.47
C LEU A 489 29.36 7.52 -4.93
N THR A 490 30.54 8.04 -4.59
CA THR A 490 31.65 7.23 -4.09
C THR A 490 31.39 6.76 -2.67
N THR A 491 30.89 7.64 -1.79
CA THR A 491 30.52 7.25 -0.42
C THR A 491 29.42 6.19 -0.41
N PHE A 492 28.45 6.32 -1.29
CA PHE A 492 27.37 5.36 -1.43
C PHE A 492 27.85 4.01 -1.93
N ARG A 493 28.75 3.99 -2.92
CA ARG A 493 29.34 2.75 -3.42
C ARG A 493 30.04 1.98 -2.31
N LEU A 494 30.86 2.68 -1.52
CA LEU A 494 31.54 2.08 -0.36
C LEU A 494 30.54 1.55 0.67
N ALA A 495 29.49 2.30 0.98
CA ALA A 495 28.47 1.88 1.94
C ALA A 495 27.72 0.61 1.49
N ILE A 496 27.43 0.47 0.20
CA ILE A 496 26.83 -0.73 -0.37
C ILE A 496 27.79 -1.92 -0.25
N ASP A 497 29.06 -1.73 -0.62
CA ASP A 497 30.06 -2.80 -0.60
C ASP A 497 30.40 -3.25 0.84
N GLU A 498 30.26 -2.38 1.83
CA GLU A 498 30.43 -2.69 3.26
C GLU A 498 29.21 -3.36 3.91
N THR A 499 28.04 -3.33 3.25
CA THR A 499 26.80 -3.85 3.83
C THR A 499 26.57 -5.31 3.45
N GLU A 500 26.77 -6.21 4.43
CA GLU A 500 26.62 -7.66 4.23
C GLU A 500 25.17 -8.16 4.37
N ASN A 501 24.32 -7.44 5.10
CA ASN A 501 22.95 -7.86 5.40
C ASN A 501 21.98 -6.69 5.29
N GLY A 502 20.88 -6.91 4.57
CA GLY A 502 19.70 -6.05 4.68
C GLY A 502 18.83 -6.54 5.82
N VAL A 503 18.21 -5.64 6.58
CA VAL A 503 17.33 -5.98 7.70
C VAL A 503 15.97 -5.37 7.45
N ALA A 504 14.92 -6.18 7.56
CA ALA A 504 13.54 -5.72 7.49
C ALA A 504 12.83 -5.90 8.83
N THR A 505 12.07 -4.88 9.23
CA THR A 505 11.17 -4.90 10.39
C THR A 505 9.75 -4.49 9.99
N TYR A 506 8.76 -4.81 10.82
CA TYR A 506 7.39 -4.33 10.60
C TYR A 506 7.19 -2.94 11.20
N THR A 507 6.66 -2.02 10.40
CA THR A 507 6.04 -0.82 10.96
C THR A 507 4.61 -1.13 11.40
N PHE A 508 4.16 -0.49 12.47
CA PHE A 508 2.75 -0.60 12.88
C PHE A 508 1.79 -0.16 11.76
N ARG A 509 2.19 0.82 10.93
CA ARG A 509 1.36 1.32 9.82
C ARG A 509 1.09 0.24 8.78
N ILE A 510 2.12 -0.41 8.26
CA ILE A 510 1.93 -1.46 7.25
C ILE A 510 1.24 -2.69 7.83
N TYR A 511 1.53 -3.00 9.10
CA TYR A 511 0.85 -4.06 9.82
C TYR A 511 -0.65 -3.80 9.96
N ALA A 512 -1.03 -2.61 10.43
CA ALA A 512 -2.43 -2.23 10.62
C ALA A 512 -3.17 -2.20 9.27
N PHE A 513 -2.52 -1.69 8.23
CA PHE A 513 -3.07 -1.69 6.87
C PHE A 513 -3.41 -3.12 6.42
N ARG A 514 -2.43 -4.03 6.44
CA ARG A 514 -2.65 -5.45 6.07
C ARG A 514 -3.70 -6.13 6.96
N ALA A 515 -3.71 -5.83 8.26
CA ALA A 515 -4.65 -6.43 9.21
C ALA A 515 -6.11 -6.08 8.87
N VAL A 516 -6.36 -4.86 8.37
CA VAL A 516 -7.70 -4.43 7.95
C VAL A 516 -8.14 -5.17 6.70
N PHE A 517 -7.29 -5.33 5.69
CA PHE A 517 -7.64 -6.08 4.47
C PHE A 517 -7.89 -7.56 4.77
N LEU A 518 -6.99 -8.22 5.51
CA LEU A 518 -7.22 -9.61 5.94
C LEU A 518 -8.50 -9.77 6.78
N ALA A 519 -8.86 -8.75 7.57
CA ALA A 519 -10.11 -8.77 8.33
C ALA A 519 -11.34 -8.68 7.43
N ILE A 520 -11.26 -7.97 6.31
CA ILE A 520 -12.32 -7.87 5.30
C ILE A 520 -12.43 -9.21 4.56
N ASP A 521 -11.31 -9.73 4.05
CA ASP A 521 -11.24 -10.99 3.29
C ASP A 521 -11.76 -12.19 4.09
N ALA A 522 -11.56 -12.17 5.41
CA ALA A 522 -12.09 -13.20 6.33
C ALA A 522 -13.61 -13.42 6.16
N PHE A 523 -14.34 -12.40 5.71
CA PHE A 523 -15.79 -12.44 5.60
C PHE A 523 -16.31 -12.61 4.17
N ASP A 524 -15.45 -12.51 3.15
CA ASP A 524 -15.87 -12.65 1.76
C ASP A 524 -16.37 -14.06 1.46
N PHE A 525 -15.70 -15.11 1.97
CA PHE A 525 -16.15 -16.49 1.78
C PHE A 525 -17.48 -16.83 2.48
N LEU A 526 -17.81 -16.17 3.59
CA LEU A 526 -19.06 -16.41 4.33
C LEU A 526 -20.29 -15.80 3.64
N MET A 527 -20.08 -15.10 2.53
CA MET A 527 -21.02 -14.16 1.93
C MET A 527 -21.33 -14.47 0.45
N PHE A 528 -20.66 -15.47 -0.12
CA PHE A 528 -21.12 -16.25 -1.27
C PHE A 528 -21.96 -17.44 -0.79
#